data_AF-A0A2N1MR96-F1
#
_entry.id   AF-A0A2N1MR96-F1
#
_cell.length_a   1.000
_cell.length_b   1.000
_cell.length_c   1.000
_cell.angle_alpha   90.00
_cell.angle_beta   90.00
_cell.angle_gamma   90.00
#
_symmetry.space_group_name_H-M   'P 1'
#
loop_
_entity.id
_entity.type
_entity.pdbx_description
1 polymer ?
#
loop_
_entity_poly.entity_id
_entity_poly.type
_entity_poly.pdbx_seq_one_letter_code
_entity_poly.pdbx_strand_id
1 'polypeptide(L)'
;MTLNNNINSKDDDENFLKNFLKEFYRQIIKIENYKDYENILMEWIQDYFNNNNNNEIKKNPKIILKLMENHKESENWFSGLIGFFYEHGIIKNKNINDDNKNDDDDDNDDDDDDDTIIIIDKNKSLNLYLLSINKYENE
;
A
#
# COMPACT_ATOMS: atom_id res chain seq x y z
N MET A 1 -8.82 -30.21 14.65
CA MET A 1 -7.95 -29.91 13.50
C MET A 1 -8.68 -28.86 12.69
N THR A 2 -8.24 -27.60 12.76
CA THR A 2 -8.82 -26.55 11.94
C THR A 2 -7.68 -25.66 11.47
N LEU A 3 -7.12 -25.97 10.30
CA LEU A 3 -6.40 -24.99 9.51
C LEU A 3 -7.44 -24.34 8.60
N ASN A 4 -7.87 -23.12 8.92
CA ASN A 4 -8.52 -22.24 7.95
C ASN A 4 -7.45 -21.74 6.98
N ASN A 5 -7.15 -22.58 6.00
CA ASN A 5 -6.32 -22.23 4.87
C ASN A 5 -7.19 -21.50 3.84
N ASN A 6 -7.39 -20.20 4.02
CA ASN A 6 -7.73 -19.32 2.91
C ASN A 6 -6.47 -19.20 2.04
N ILE A 7 -6.20 -20.24 1.24
CA ILE A 7 -5.18 -20.22 0.20
C ILE A 7 -5.78 -19.37 -0.92
N ASN A 8 -5.55 -18.06 -0.86
CA ASN A 8 -5.54 -17.29 -2.11
C ASN A 8 -4.50 -17.98 -3.00
N SER A 9 -4.91 -18.39 -4.20
CA SER A 9 -3.95 -18.98 -5.12
C SER A 9 -2.92 -17.91 -5.50
N LYS A 10 -1.68 -18.29 -5.82
CA LYS A 10 -0.68 -17.34 -6.34
C LYS A 10 -1.23 -16.54 -7.53
N ASP A 11 -2.11 -17.15 -8.32
CA ASP A 11 -2.76 -16.55 -9.47
C ASP A 11 -3.72 -15.41 -9.06
N ASP A 12 -4.40 -15.53 -7.92
CA ASP A 12 -5.30 -14.48 -7.40
C ASP A 12 -4.54 -13.24 -6.90
N ASP A 13 -3.34 -13.45 -6.36
CA ASP A 13 -2.48 -12.37 -5.90
C ASP A 13 -1.76 -11.67 -7.05
N GLU A 14 -1.29 -12.42 -8.05
CA GLU A 14 -0.73 -11.85 -9.27
C GLU A 14 -1.78 -11.05 -10.05
N ASN A 15 -3.00 -11.60 -10.21
CA ASN A 15 -4.09 -10.89 -10.87
C ASN A 15 -4.48 -9.61 -10.11
N PHE A 16 -4.45 -9.65 -8.78
CA PHE A 16 -4.71 -8.49 -7.96
C PHE A 16 -3.67 -7.38 -8.15
N LEU A 17 -2.38 -7.73 -8.06
CA LEU A 17 -1.29 -6.77 -8.30
C LEU A 17 -1.39 -6.18 -9.71
N LYS A 18 -1.63 -7.03 -10.73
CA LYS A 18 -1.79 -6.60 -12.11
C LYS A 18 -2.96 -5.63 -12.29
N ASN A 19 -4.10 -5.90 -11.65
CA ASN A 19 -5.27 -5.03 -11.72
C ASN A 19 -5.01 -3.67 -11.03
N PHE A 20 -4.36 -3.70 -9.86
CA PHE A 20 -3.93 -2.48 -9.17
C PHE A 20 -3.01 -1.63 -10.06
N LEU A 21 -1.94 -2.22 -10.60
CA LEU A 21 -0.96 -1.49 -11.44
C LEU A 21 -1.60 -0.91 -12.70
N LYS A 22 -2.50 -1.65 -13.35
CA LYS A 22 -3.22 -1.19 -14.53
C LYS A 22 -4.05 0.06 -14.21
N GLU A 23 -4.82 0.03 -13.13
CA GLU A 23 -5.66 1.17 -12.75
C GLU A 23 -4.84 2.34 -12.22
N PHE A 24 -3.77 2.07 -11.46
CA PHE A 24 -2.84 3.09 -11.00
C PHE A 24 -2.18 3.84 -12.18
N TYR A 25 -1.70 3.10 -13.19
CA TYR A 25 -1.19 3.70 -14.43
C TYR A 25 -2.25 4.55 -15.14
N ARG A 26 -3.51 4.08 -15.20
CA ARG A 26 -4.61 4.87 -15.77
C ARG A 26 -4.88 6.16 -15.01
N GLN A 27 -4.55 6.25 -13.71
CA GLN A 27 -4.65 7.52 -12.99
C GLN A 27 -3.48 8.43 -13.31
N ILE A 28 -2.24 7.92 -13.32
CA ILE A 28 -1.06 8.72 -13.68
C ILE A 28 -1.28 9.43 -15.01
N ILE A 29 -1.73 8.71 -16.06
CA ILE A 29 -1.94 9.31 -17.38
C ILE A 29 -3.07 10.35 -17.45
N LYS A 30 -3.95 10.40 -16.44
CA LYS A 30 -5.04 11.41 -16.34
C LYS A 30 -4.61 12.65 -15.56
N ILE A 31 -3.47 12.63 -14.87
CA ILE A 31 -3.00 13.77 -14.11
C ILE A 31 -2.51 14.83 -15.09
N GLU A 32 -3.29 15.90 -15.23
CA GLU A 32 -2.92 17.05 -16.08
C GLU A 32 -2.03 18.04 -15.32
N ASN A 33 -2.22 18.17 -14.01
CA ASN A 33 -1.44 19.05 -13.13
C ASN A 33 -0.53 18.24 -12.20
N TYR A 34 0.76 18.19 -12.54
CA TYR A 34 1.78 17.50 -11.75
C TYR A 34 2.13 18.20 -10.44
N LYS A 35 1.60 19.39 -10.13
CA LYS A 35 1.87 20.05 -8.84
C LYS A 35 1.24 19.29 -7.67
N ASP A 36 0.08 18.69 -7.90
CA ASP A 36 -0.75 18.08 -6.86
C ASP A 36 -0.85 16.55 -7.04
N TYR A 37 0.07 15.95 -7.81
CA TYR A 37 0.00 14.54 -8.19
C TYR A 37 0.02 13.60 -6.97
N GLU A 38 0.79 13.92 -5.92
CA GLU A 38 0.89 13.11 -4.71
C GLU A 38 -0.46 12.97 -4.03
N ASN A 39 -1.15 14.10 -3.82
CA ASN A 39 -2.48 14.12 -3.21
C ASN A 39 -3.50 13.36 -4.06
N ILE A 40 -3.49 13.57 -5.39
CA ILE A 40 -4.39 12.88 -6.32
C ILE A 40 -4.19 11.36 -6.26
N LEU A 41 -2.94 10.91 -6.30
CA LEU A 41 -2.62 9.48 -6.25
C LEU A 41 -2.93 8.88 -4.87
N MET A 42 -2.67 9.60 -3.78
CA MET A 42 -2.99 9.16 -2.43
C MET A 42 -4.50 8.99 -2.23
N GLU A 43 -5.30 9.99 -2.60
CA GLU A 43 -6.77 9.92 -2.53
C GLU A 43 -7.29 8.75 -3.38
N TRP A 44 -6.79 8.60 -4.61
CA TRP A 44 -7.19 7.49 -5.45
C TRP A 44 -6.84 6.13 -4.87
N ILE A 45 -5.64 5.97 -4.30
CA ILE A 45 -5.26 4.72 -3.66
C ILE A 45 -6.20 4.42 -2.50
N GLN A 46 -6.48 5.41 -1.63
CA GLN A 46 -7.45 5.23 -0.54
C GLN A 46 -8.81 4.79 -1.07
N ASP A 47 -9.33 5.44 -2.10
CA ASP A 47 -10.61 5.08 -2.72
C ASP A 47 -10.58 3.69 -3.34
N TYR A 48 -9.49 3.30 -3.99
CA TYR A 48 -9.33 1.96 -4.57
C TYR A 48 -9.49 0.89 -3.50
N PHE A 49 -8.88 1.07 -2.33
CA PHE A 49 -8.92 0.09 -1.27
C PHE A 49 -10.18 0.18 -0.40
N ASN A 50 -10.80 1.35 -0.27
CA ASN A 50 -12.06 1.53 0.45
C ASN A 50 -13.25 0.94 -0.33
N ASN A 51 -13.28 1.11 -1.66
CA ASN A 51 -14.41 0.71 -2.50
C ASN A 51 -14.37 -0.77 -2.95
N ASN A 52 -13.22 -1.44 -2.86
CA ASN A 52 -13.06 -2.86 -3.21
C ASN A 52 -13.45 -3.83 -2.08
N ASN A 53 -13.92 -3.33 -0.93
CA ASN A 53 -14.26 -4.11 0.27
C ASN A 53 -15.59 -4.89 0.19
N ASN A 54 -16.29 -4.88 -0.95
CA ASN A 54 -17.60 -5.53 -1.09
C ASN A 54 -17.54 -7.01 -1.49
N ASN A 55 -16.36 -7.57 -1.76
CA ASN A 55 -16.15 -9.00 -2.02
C ASN A 55 -15.11 -9.54 -1.03
N GLU A 56 -15.32 -10.78 -0.58
CA GLU A 56 -14.72 -11.55 0.54
C GLU A 56 -13.19 -11.55 0.75
N ILE A 57 -12.42 -10.73 0.05
CA ILE A 57 -10.98 -10.60 0.28
C ILE A 57 -10.67 -9.14 0.58
N LYS A 58 -10.51 -8.83 1.86
CA LYS A 58 -10.04 -7.56 2.44
C LYS A 58 -8.59 -7.33 1.98
N LYS A 59 -8.36 -7.11 0.68
CA LYS A 59 -7.02 -6.94 0.12
C LYS A 59 -6.54 -5.52 0.41
N ASN A 60 -5.84 -5.35 1.52
CA ASN A 60 -5.33 -4.06 1.99
C ASN A 60 -4.09 -3.62 1.19
N PRO A 61 -3.73 -2.32 1.25
CA PRO A 61 -2.49 -1.79 0.66
C PRO A 61 -1.21 -2.53 1.08
N LYS A 62 -1.18 -3.10 2.29
CA LYS A 62 -0.07 -3.92 2.81
C LYS A 62 0.13 -5.20 2.00
N ILE A 63 -0.93 -5.80 1.46
CA ILE A 63 -0.82 -6.94 0.53
C ILE A 63 -0.18 -6.50 -0.78
N ILE A 64 -0.62 -5.40 -1.41
CA ILE A 64 0.02 -4.88 -2.64
C ILE A 64 1.50 -4.55 -2.39
N LEU A 65 1.81 -3.88 -1.28
CA LEU A 65 3.19 -3.56 -0.92
C LEU A 65 4.04 -4.82 -0.80
N LYS A 66 3.58 -5.83 -0.05
CA LYS A 66 4.27 -7.12 0.08
C LYS A 66 4.44 -7.84 -1.26
N LEU A 67 3.43 -7.79 -2.13
CA LEU A 67 3.53 -8.41 -3.45
C LEU A 67 4.60 -7.73 -4.30
N MET A 68 4.72 -6.40 -4.24
CA MET A 68 5.78 -5.66 -4.92
C MET A 68 7.16 -5.91 -4.30
N GLU A 69 7.29 -5.96 -2.98
CA GLU A 69 8.54 -6.25 -2.27
C GLU A 69 9.06 -7.67 -2.55
N ASN A 70 8.17 -8.66 -2.60
CA ASN A 70 8.54 -10.06 -2.83
C ASN A 70 8.70 -10.42 -4.32
N HIS A 71 8.37 -9.52 -5.23
CA HIS A 71 8.48 -9.80 -6.66
C HIS A 71 9.96 -9.85 -7.10
N LYS A 72 10.31 -10.76 -8.02
CA LYS A 72 11.70 -10.90 -8.52
C LYS A 72 12.26 -9.61 -9.13
N GLU A 73 11.39 -8.77 -9.68
CA GLU A 73 11.71 -7.44 -10.25
C GLU A 73 11.45 -6.30 -9.26
N SER A 74 11.40 -6.58 -7.95
CA SER A 74 11.09 -5.56 -6.92
C SER A 74 11.96 -4.31 -7.06
N GLU A 75 13.28 -4.51 -7.10
CA GLU A 75 14.26 -3.43 -7.26
C GLU A 75 14.15 -2.72 -8.62
N ASN A 76 13.78 -3.47 -9.65
CA ASN A 76 13.86 -3.04 -11.04
C ASN A 76 12.63 -2.28 -11.52
N TRP A 77 11.44 -2.78 -11.21
CA TRP A 77 10.17 -2.27 -11.71
C TRP A 77 9.35 -1.59 -10.62
N PHE A 78 9.54 -2.00 -9.37
CA PHE A 78 8.69 -1.57 -8.28
C PHE A 78 9.35 -0.60 -7.32
N SER A 79 10.68 -0.46 -7.33
CA SER A 79 11.40 0.37 -6.36
C SER A 79 10.81 1.76 -6.20
N GLY A 80 10.56 2.50 -7.29
CA GLY A 80 9.93 3.83 -7.22
C GLY A 80 8.52 3.80 -6.61
N LEU A 81 7.69 2.82 -6.97
CA LEU A 81 6.33 2.70 -6.43
C LEU A 81 6.30 2.24 -4.97
N ILE A 82 7.22 1.35 -4.58
CA ILE A 82 7.43 0.95 -3.19
C ILE A 82 7.91 2.17 -2.39
N GLY A 83 8.81 2.97 -2.95
CA GLY A 83 9.29 4.23 -2.35
C GLY A 83 8.14 5.20 -2.10
N PHE A 84 7.22 5.34 -3.07
CA PHE A 84 6.01 6.14 -2.91
C PHE A 84 5.14 5.68 -1.74
N PHE A 85 4.95 4.37 -1.56
CA PHE A 85 4.19 3.82 -0.44
C PHE A 85 4.84 4.13 0.93
N TYR A 86 6.17 4.06 1.01
CA TYR A 86 6.91 4.38 2.24
C TYR A 86 7.02 5.88 2.54
N GLU A 87 7.00 6.76 1.53
CA GLU A 87 7.02 8.21 1.75
C GLU A 87 5.68 8.70 2.32
N HIS A 88 4.58 8.20 1.75
CA HIS A 88 3.25 8.76 2.00
C HIS A 88 2.42 7.99 3.01
N GLY A 89 2.88 6.83 3.48
CA GLY A 89 2.22 6.06 4.54
C GLY A 89 0.79 5.73 4.15
N ILE A 90 0.61 4.79 3.23
CA ILE A 90 -0.73 4.49 2.75
C ILE A 90 -1.49 3.76 3.87
N ILE A 91 -2.65 4.33 4.21
CA ILE A 91 -3.59 3.99 5.29
C ILE A 91 -3.26 4.66 6.63
N LYS A 92 -3.92 5.80 6.85
CA LYS A 92 -4.29 6.26 8.18
C LYS A 92 -5.74 5.82 8.37
N ASN A 93 -6.01 4.77 9.16
CA ASN A 93 -7.37 4.56 9.60
C ASN A 93 -7.78 5.78 10.44
N LYS A 94 -8.99 6.30 10.23
CA LYS A 94 -9.48 7.58 10.76
C LYS A 94 -9.78 7.55 12.27
N ASN A 95 -9.03 6.77 13.05
CA ASN A 95 -9.20 6.64 14.49
C ASN A 95 -7.96 6.96 15.33
N ILE A 96 -6.88 7.46 14.72
CA ILE A 96 -5.84 8.15 15.50
C ILE A 96 -6.24 9.63 15.58
N ASN A 97 -7.26 9.89 16.38
CA ASN A 97 -7.35 11.15 17.11
C ASN A 97 -6.22 11.14 18.15
N ASP A 98 -4.99 11.39 17.68
CA ASP A 98 -3.98 11.96 18.55
C ASP A 98 -4.49 13.36 18.89
N ASP A 99 -5.21 13.46 20.00
CA ASP A 99 -5.20 14.57 20.94
C ASP A 99 -6.11 14.21 22.14
N ASN A 100 -5.49 13.64 23.18
CA ASN A 100 -6.03 13.37 24.51
C ASN A 100 -6.94 12.13 24.69
N LYS A 101 -6.35 11.01 25.13
CA LYS A 101 -6.91 10.30 26.29
C LYS A 101 -5.78 9.88 27.21
N ASN A 102 -5.88 10.41 28.42
CA ASN A 102 -5.08 10.07 29.57
C ASN A 102 -5.19 8.57 29.86
N ASP A 103 -4.17 8.06 30.53
CA ASP A 103 -4.19 6.84 31.31
C ASP A 103 -5.56 6.64 31.97
N ASP A 104 -6.20 5.50 31.71
CA ASP A 104 -6.94 4.70 32.69
C ASP A 104 -7.63 3.52 31.97
N ASP A 105 -7.29 2.32 32.46
CA ASP A 105 -7.90 0.99 32.36
C ASP A 105 -9.27 0.86 31.66
N ASP A 106 -9.43 -0.13 30.76
CA ASP A 106 -10.40 -1.22 30.96
C ASP A 106 -10.24 -2.34 29.92
N ASP A 107 -10.57 -3.56 30.35
CA ASP A 107 -10.38 -4.84 29.67
C ASP A 107 -11.28 -5.06 28.43
N ASN A 108 -10.77 -5.94 27.55
CA ASN A 108 -11.47 -6.81 26.57
C ASN A 108 -12.15 -6.15 25.35
N ASP A 109 -11.65 -6.45 24.16
CA ASP A 109 -12.23 -7.53 23.35
C ASP A 109 -11.30 -7.83 22.16
N ASP A 110 -11.07 -9.13 21.92
CA ASP A 110 -10.36 -9.67 20.76
C ASP A 110 -11.14 -9.35 19.47
N ASP A 111 -10.83 -8.21 18.84
CA ASP A 111 -11.12 -7.98 17.43
C ASP A 111 -9.78 -7.64 16.74
N ASP A 112 -9.19 -8.67 16.12
CA ASP A 112 -8.03 -8.64 15.21
C ASP A 112 -8.37 -7.84 13.93
N ASP A 113 -8.79 -6.59 14.06
CA ASP A 113 -8.77 -5.65 12.95
C ASP A 113 -7.30 -5.25 12.74
N ASP A 114 -6.66 -5.87 11.74
CA ASP A 114 -5.38 -5.44 11.12
C ASP A 114 -5.59 -4.03 10.55
N ASP A 115 -5.65 -3.06 11.47
CA ASP A 115 -5.66 -1.63 11.28
C ASP A 115 -4.40 -1.28 10.53
N THR A 116 -4.51 -1.40 9.21
CA THR A 116 -3.33 -1.48 8.39
C THR A 116 -2.69 -0.08 8.44
N ILE A 117 -1.53 0.05 9.07
CA ILE A 117 -0.71 1.26 9.05
C ILE A 117 0.57 0.89 8.33
N ILE A 118 0.80 1.45 7.14
CA ILE A 118 2.14 1.43 6.54
C ILE A 118 2.93 2.54 7.23
N ILE A 119 3.94 2.16 8.02
CA ILE A 119 4.83 3.10 8.71
C ILE A 119 5.57 3.92 7.66
N ILE A 120 5.49 5.25 7.78
CA ILE A 120 6.27 6.17 6.97
C ILE A 120 7.74 5.94 7.26
N ASP A 121 8.51 5.57 6.24
CA ASP A 121 9.97 5.43 6.31
C ASP A 121 10.61 6.19 5.15
N LYS A 122 10.88 7.47 5.38
CA LYS A 122 11.45 8.38 4.38
C LYS A 122 12.86 7.98 3.94
N ASN A 123 13.64 7.34 4.82
CA ASN A 123 14.98 6.87 4.48
C ASN A 123 14.89 5.68 3.52
N LYS A 124 13.99 4.73 3.81
CA LYS A 124 13.70 3.60 2.91
C LYS A 124 13.13 4.10 1.59
N SER A 125 12.22 5.07 1.63
CA SER A 125 11.66 5.70 0.43
C SER A 125 12.75 6.33 -0.45
N LEU A 126 13.60 7.18 0.13
CA LEU A 126 14.70 7.82 -0.59
C LEU A 126 15.63 6.81 -1.26
N ASN A 127 16.03 5.75 -0.54
CA ASN A 127 16.88 4.71 -1.09
C ASN A 127 16.22 4.00 -2.30
N LEU A 128 14.91 3.73 -2.20
CA LEU A 128 14.13 3.10 -3.26
C LEU A 128 13.97 4.02 -4.49
N TYR A 129 13.78 5.32 -4.29
CA TYR A 129 13.76 6.29 -5.38
C TYR A 129 15.12 6.37 -6.09
N LEU A 130 16.22 6.46 -5.33
CA LEU A 130 17.57 6.44 -5.91
C LEU A 130 17.81 5.15 -6.70
N LEU A 131 17.38 4.01 -6.19
CA LEU A 131 17.48 2.72 -6.89
C LEU A 131 16.70 2.74 -8.21
N SER A 132 15.51 3.34 -8.22
CA SER A 132 14.66 3.44 -9.42
C SER A 132 15.26 4.30 -10.54
N ILE A 133 16.13 5.27 -10.20
CA ILE A 133 16.73 6.20 -11.16
C ILE A 133 18.14 5.73 -11.57
N ASN A 134 18.97 5.32 -10.61
CA ASN A 134 20.38 4.93 -10.85
C ASN A 134 20.52 3.71 -11.77
N LYS A 135 19.47 2.91 -11.92
CA LYS A 135 19.47 1.77 -12.84
C LYS A 135 19.56 2.21 -14.31
N TYR A 136 18.99 3.36 -14.66
CA TYR A 136 18.98 3.89 -16.03
C TYR A 136 20.23 4.71 -16.38
N GLU A 137 21.11 4.98 -15.41
CA GLU A 137 22.38 5.67 -15.65
C GLU A 137 23.53 4.71 -16.06
N ASN A 138 23.33 3.40 -15.92
CA ASN A 138 24.34 2.37 -16.16
C ASN A 138 24.08 1.50 -17.41
N GLU A 139 23.15 1.92 -18.29
CA GLU A 139 22.88 1.31 -19.61
C GLU A 139 23.35 2.24 -20.74
#